data_AF-A0A7S1MQG0-F1
#
_entry.id   AF-A0A7S1MQG0-F1
#
_cell.length_a   1.000
_cell.length_b   1.000
_cell.length_c   1.000
_cell.angle_alpha   90.00
_cell.angle_beta   90.00
_cell.angle_gamma   90.00
#
_symmetry.space_group_name_H-M   'P 1'
#
loop_
_entity.id
_entity.type
_entity.pdbx_description
1 polymer ?
#
loop_
_entity_poly.entity_id
_entity_poly.type
_entity_poly.pdbx_seq_one_letter_code
_entity_poly.pdbx_strand_id
1 'polypeptide(L)'
;MGIEENMNNGKTALWFLTALQRFPWATHFGKLDMDTFPFLHKLVHRMAEGRNDACPLGPYEFIGAPDDRHVGNFSVSCPRESCDRFAPQLEVWNHMNGGFYALSRPLAEKLSWEETPRGGGEDCATTWLVIHASWRHGFCVVPRALDSWHHGGKASDPDFANHF
;
A
#
# COMPACT_ATOMS: atom_id res chain seq x y z
N MET A 1 17.75 14.00 7.18
CA MET A 1 18.17 12.65 6.80
C MET A 1 18.48 12.68 5.31
N GLY A 2 19.75 12.56 4.92
CA GLY A 2 20.14 12.47 3.51
C GLY A 2 20.19 11.01 3.11
N ILE A 3 19.05 10.45 2.68
CA ILE A 3 19.02 9.14 2.03
C ILE A 3 19.48 9.37 0.59
N GLU A 4 20.56 8.71 0.18
CA GLU A 4 21.07 8.79 -1.18
C GLU A 4 19.98 8.35 -2.18
N GLU A 5 19.78 9.14 -3.22
CA GLU A 5 18.81 8.86 -4.28
C GLU A 5 19.27 7.63 -5.05
N ASN A 6 18.51 6.54 -4.96
CA ASN A 6 18.86 5.28 -5.60
C ASN A 6 17.67 4.66 -6.36
N MET A 7 16.65 5.47 -6.69
CA MET A 7 15.34 5.10 -7.23
C MET A 7 14.83 3.73 -6.77
N ASN A 8 15.15 2.70 -7.54
CA ASN A 8 14.65 1.33 -7.44
C ASN A 8 15.59 0.39 -6.66
N ASN A 9 16.70 0.89 -6.12
CA ASN A 9 17.69 0.09 -5.41
C ASN A 9 17.45 0.03 -3.89
N GLY A 10 16.17 0.02 -3.49
CA GLY A 10 15.77 -0.23 -2.10
C GLY A 10 15.56 1.00 -1.22
N LYS A 11 15.43 2.21 -1.79
CA LYS A 11 15.04 3.42 -1.02
C LYS A 11 13.82 3.19 -0.16
N THR A 12 12.78 2.57 -0.72
CA THR A 12 11.54 2.27 0.01
C THR A 12 11.76 1.32 1.16
N ALA A 13 12.47 0.21 0.94
CA ALA A 13 12.81 -0.73 2.00
C ALA A 13 13.56 -0.04 3.15
N LEU A 14 14.58 0.77 2.82
CA LEU A 14 15.34 1.54 3.80
C LEU A 14 14.47 2.57 4.53
N TRP A 15 13.56 3.24 3.83
CA TRP A 15 12.60 4.18 4.41
C TRP A 15 11.71 3.49 5.45
N PHE A 16 11.05 2.39 5.10
CA PHE A 16 10.16 1.67 6.01
C PHE A 16 10.92 1.10 7.22
N LEU A 17 12.08 0.48 7.01
CA LEU A 17 12.94 0.00 8.10
C LEU A 17 13.32 1.13 9.07
N THR A 18 13.72 2.28 8.52
CA THR A 18 14.07 3.46 9.33
C THR A 18 12.85 4.01 10.07
N ALA A 19 11.71 4.13 9.39
CA ALA A 19 10.51 4.71 9.96
C ALA A 19 9.93 3.86 11.09
N LEU A 20 9.92 2.52 10.93
CA LEU A 20 9.48 1.57 11.95
C LEU A 20 10.25 1.73 13.27
N GLN A 21 11.56 2.01 13.18
CA GLN A 21 12.44 2.23 14.32
C GLN A 21 12.32 3.63 14.92
N ARG A 22 12.21 4.66 14.06
CA ARG A 22 12.25 6.07 14.49
C ARG A 22 10.91 6.60 14.99
N PHE A 23 9.79 6.03 14.53
CA PHE A 23 8.45 6.49 14.86
C PHE A 23 7.61 5.36 15.48
N PRO A 24 7.91 4.94 16.72
CA PRO A 24 7.21 3.84 17.38
C PRO A 24 5.71 4.11 17.59
N TRP A 25 5.31 5.37 17.61
CA TRP A 25 3.92 5.81 17.81
C TRP A 25 3.09 5.86 16.51
N ALA A 26 3.71 5.71 15.34
CA ALA A 26 3.01 5.77 14.07
C ALA A 26 2.16 4.50 13.86
N THR A 27 0.89 4.68 13.49
CA THR A 27 -0.01 3.57 13.15
C THR A 27 0.11 3.13 11.70
N HIS A 28 0.58 4.03 10.84
CA HIS A 28 0.76 3.83 9.41
C HIS A 28 2.04 4.51 8.93
N PHE A 29 2.62 3.96 7.88
CA PHE A 29 3.80 4.48 7.21
C PHE A 29 3.49 4.63 5.74
N GLY A 30 3.73 5.83 5.20
CA GLY A 30 3.43 6.15 3.81
C GLY A 30 4.66 6.48 3.00
N LYS A 31 4.55 6.26 1.69
CA LYS A 31 5.43 6.79 0.66
C LYS A 31 4.60 7.69 -0.24
N LEU A 32 5.18 8.82 -0.62
CA LEU A 32 4.56 9.82 -1.50
C LEU A 32 5.64 10.34 -2.45
N ASP A 33 5.38 10.32 -3.75
CA ASP A 33 6.24 10.97 -4.72
C ASP A 33 6.09 12.50 -4.65
N MET A 34 7.17 13.22 -4.97
CA MET A 34 7.20 14.69 -4.81
C MET A 34 6.26 15.42 -5.78
N ASP A 35 5.80 14.74 -6.81
CA ASP A 35 4.85 15.19 -7.82
C ASP A 35 3.43 14.66 -7.59
N THR A 36 3.18 14.05 -6.42
CA THR A 36 1.88 13.52 -6.02
C THR A 36 1.29 14.35 -4.87
N PHE A 37 0.01 14.69 -4.98
CA PHE A 37 -0.76 15.38 -3.96
C PHE A 37 -1.80 14.43 -3.34
N PRO A 38 -1.65 14.04 -2.05
CA PRO A 38 -2.57 13.13 -1.40
C PRO A 38 -3.81 13.87 -0.87
N PHE A 39 -4.99 13.28 -1.00
CA PHE A 39 -6.19 13.76 -0.35
C PHE A 39 -6.20 13.39 1.14
N LEU A 40 -5.45 14.13 1.96
CA LEU A 40 -5.24 13.80 3.39
C LEU A 40 -6.53 13.62 4.18
N HIS A 41 -7.58 14.39 3.88
CA HIS A 41 -8.88 14.23 4.53
C HIS A 41 -9.49 12.84 4.25
N LYS A 42 -9.43 12.36 3.00
CA LYS A 42 -9.86 11.01 2.62
C LYS A 42 -8.97 9.97 3.30
N LEU A 43 -7.65 10.17 3.31
CA LEU A 43 -6.70 9.26 3.97
C LEU A 43 -7.03 9.04 5.45
N VAL A 44 -7.24 10.13 6.21
CA VAL A 44 -7.55 10.06 7.64
C VAL A 44 -8.88 9.33 7.89
N HIS A 45 -9.90 9.60 7.07
CA HIS A 45 -11.17 8.87 7.14
C HIS A 45 -10.99 7.38 6.87
N ARG A 46 -10.24 7.00 5.81
CA ARG A 46 -9.95 5.58 5.50
C ARG A 46 -9.22 4.86 6.63
N MET A 47 -8.20 5.48 7.22
CA MET A 47 -7.49 4.92 8.37
C MET A 47 -8.39 4.79 9.61
N ALA A 48 -9.40 5.65 9.76
CA ALA A 48 -10.35 5.57 10.87
C ALA A 48 -11.39 4.46 10.65
N GLU A 49 -11.94 4.35 9.43
CA GLU A 49 -12.82 3.26 9.01
C GLU A 49 -12.16 1.90 9.23
N GLY A 50 -10.88 1.79 8.85
CA GLY A 50 -10.18 0.52 8.93
C GLY A 50 -9.89 -0.02 10.32
N ARG A 51 -9.85 0.85 11.32
CA ARG A 51 -9.81 0.43 12.72
C ARG A 51 -11.15 -0.15 13.22
N ASN A 52 -12.26 0.21 12.59
CA ASN A 52 -13.60 -0.24 12.95
C ASN A 52 -14.01 -1.48 12.14
N ASP A 53 -13.46 -1.64 10.94
CA ASP A 53 -13.62 -2.84 10.12
C ASP A 53 -12.73 -3.95 10.68
N ALA A 54 -13.25 -4.71 11.64
CA ALA A 54 -12.59 -5.91 12.10
C ALA A 54 -12.59 -6.98 10.99
N CYS A 55 -11.62 -6.93 10.08
CA CYS A 55 -11.26 -8.12 9.32
C CYS A 55 -10.82 -9.18 10.37
N PRO A 56 -11.48 -10.35 10.45
CA PRO A 56 -11.10 -11.38 11.43
C PRO A 56 -9.64 -11.84 11.29
N LEU A 57 -9.01 -11.51 10.15
CA LEU A 57 -7.71 -12.00 9.71
C LEU A 57 -6.58 -10.97 9.89
N GLY A 58 -6.86 -9.81 10.50
CA GLY A 58 -5.85 -8.98 11.16
C GLY A 58 -5.77 -7.51 10.72
N PRO A 59 -4.93 -6.71 11.40
CA PRO A 59 -4.82 -5.25 11.26
C PRO A 59 -3.92 -4.81 10.09
N TYR A 60 -3.86 -5.59 9.00
CA TYR A 60 -2.90 -5.41 7.92
C TYR A 60 -3.54 -4.60 6.79
N GLU A 61 -3.24 -3.31 6.70
CA GLU A 61 -3.87 -2.40 5.72
C GLU A 61 -2.84 -1.95 4.69
N PHE A 62 -3.25 -1.93 3.43
CA PHE A 62 -2.49 -1.34 2.32
C PHE A 62 -3.40 -0.36 1.58
N ILE A 63 -3.15 0.93 1.83
CA ILE A 63 -3.99 2.04 1.35
C ILE A 63 -3.28 2.71 0.18
N GLY A 64 -3.97 2.94 -0.93
CA GLY A 64 -3.41 3.64 -2.09
C GLY A 64 -4.31 3.54 -3.31
N ALA A 65 -3.81 4.00 -4.46
CA ALA A 65 -4.53 3.89 -5.72
C ALA A 65 -4.22 2.53 -6.38
N PRO A 66 -5.18 1.60 -6.48
CA PRO A 66 -4.96 0.37 -7.24
C PRO A 66 -4.76 0.70 -8.73
N ASP A 67 -3.86 0.00 -9.40
CA ASP A 67 -3.69 0.09 -10.85
C ASP A 67 -4.04 -1.26 -11.51
N ASP A 68 -5.07 -1.24 -12.35
CA ASP A 68 -5.52 -2.39 -13.12
C ASP A 68 -4.57 -2.76 -14.28
N ARG A 69 -3.58 -1.92 -14.58
CA ARG A 69 -2.76 -2.03 -15.81
C ARG A 69 -1.65 -3.08 -15.75
N HIS A 70 -1.46 -3.80 -14.65
CA HIS A 70 -0.36 -4.76 -14.50
C HIS A 70 -0.85 -6.21 -14.29
N VAL A 71 -0.11 -7.14 -14.91
CA VAL A 71 -0.45 -8.55 -15.19
C VAL A 71 -0.57 -9.41 -13.93
N GLY A 72 -1.69 -10.13 -13.82
CA GLY A 72 -1.92 -11.27 -12.90
C GLY A 72 -3.08 -11.01 -11.96
N ASN A 73 -4.14 -11.82 -11.97
CA ASN A 73 -5.31 -11.63 -11.09
C ASN A 73 -4.92 -11.89 -9.62
N PHE A 74 -4.76 -10.85 -8.81
CA PHE A 74 -4.45 -10.99 -7.38
C PHE A 74 -5.67 -10.64 -6.52
N SER A 75 -6.58 -11.61 -6.42
CA SER A 75 -7.83 -11.45 -5.67
C SER A 75 -7.55 -11.58 -4.19
N VAL A 76 -7.16 -10.46 -3.57
CA VAL A 76 -6.84 -10.33 -2.14
C VAL A 76 -5.64 -11.18 -1.74
N SER A 77 -4.64 -10.58 -1.09
CA SER A 77 -3.51 -11.32 -0.53
C SER A 77 -3.94 -12.06 0.75
N CYS A 78 -4.90 -12.98 0.64
CA CYS A 78 -5.23 -13.98 1.65
C CYS A 78 -4.61 -15.32 1.25
N PRO A 79 -4.41 -16.25 2.21
CA PRO A 79 -4.43 -17.67 1.90
C PRO A 79 -5.75 -18.01 1.20
N ARG A 80 -5.68 -18.72 0.06
CA ARG A 80 -6.81 -19.00 -0.84
C ARG A 80 -8.06 -19.53 -0.12
N GLU A 81 -7.87 -20.34 0.91
CA GLU A 81 -8.94 -20.96 1.70
C GLU A 81 -9.64 -20.00 2.69
N SER A 82 -9.00 -18.89 3.04
CA SER A 82 -9.53 -17.92 4.02
C SER A 82 -10.38 -16.83 3.37
N CYS A 83 -10.17 -16.52 2.10
CA CYS A 83 -10.77 -15.35 1.47
C CYS A 83 -12.19 -15.57 0.94
N ASP A 84 -12.49 -16.79 0.45
CA ASP A 84 -13.80 -17.15 -0.13
C ASP A 84 -14.99 -16.93 0.83
N ARG A 85 -14.71 -16.87 2.15
CA ARG A 85 -15.72 -16.73 3.19
C ARG A 85 -16.01 -15.29 3.60
N PHE A 86 -15.06 -14.35 3.45
CA PHE A 86 -15.14 -13.06 4.16
C PHE A 86 -15.31 -11.84 3.29
N ALA A 87 -15.09 -11.92 1.97
CA ALA A 87 -15.48 -10.84 1.08
C ALA A 87 -15.57 -11.26 -0.39
N PRO A 88 -16.73 -11.70 -0.88
CA PRO A 88 -16.97 -11.90 -2.31
C PRO A 88 -16.95 -10.59 -3.13
N GLN A 89 -16.71 -9.44 -2.49
CA GLN A 89 -16.74 -8.10 -3.08
C GLN A 89 -15.44 -7.31 -2.87
N LEU A 90 -14.38 -7.90 -2.31
CA LEU A 90 -13.09 -7.21 -2.30
C LEU A 90 -12.57 -7.18 -3.74
N GLU A 91 -12.38 -5.98 -4.26
CA GLU A 91 -11.79 -5.76 -5.57
C GLU A 91 -10.42 -6.45 -5.65
N VAL A 92 -10.20 -7.15 -6.75
CA VAL A 92 -8.94 -7.80 -7.10
C VAL A 92 -8.03 -6.71 -7.63
N TRP A 93 -6.90 -6.45 -6.96
CA TRP A 93 -5.94 -5.44 -7.40
C TRP A 93 -4.57 -6.11 -7.54
N ASN A 94 -3.89 -5.76 -8.62
CA ASN A 94 -2.66 -6.44 -9.01
C ASN A 94 -1.40 -5.65 -8.64
N HIS A 95 -1.61 -4.38 -8.31
CA HIS A 95 -0.57 -3.39 -8.12
C HIS A 95 -1.15 -2.22 -7.34
N MET A 96 -0.40 -1.71 -6.37
CA MET A 96 -0.68 -0.41 -5.77
C MET A 96 0.25 0.61 -6.40
N ASN A 97 -0.32 1.66 -6.99
CA ASN A 97 0.45 2.68 -7.70
C ASN A 97 1.49 3.35 -6.79
N GLY A 98 2.70 3.56 -7.32
CA GLY A 98 3.81 4.13 -6.57
C GLY A 98 3.65 5.59 -6.14
N GLY A 99 2.83 6.40 -6.80
CA GLY A 99 2.74 7.82 -6.50
C GLY A 99 2.36 8.10 -5.04
N PHE A 100 1.42 7.32 -4.50
CA PHE A 100 1.08 7.37 -3.09
C PHE A 100 0.53 6.03 -2.57
N TYR A 101 1.11 5.56 -1.47
CA TYR A 101 0.51 4.50 -0.68
C TYR A 101 0.93 4.54 0.79
N ALA A 102 0.18 3.85 1.64
CA ALA A 102 0.47 3.69 3.06
C ALA A 102 0.21 2.25 3.54
N LEU A 103 1.06 1.78 4.44
CA LEU A 103 0.97 0.48 5.09
C LEU A 103 0.65 0.67 6.57
N SER A 104 -0.23 -0.16 7.13
CA SER A 104 -0.37 -0.22 8.58
C SER A 104 0.93 -0.71 9.22
N ARG A 105 1.20 -0.26 10.45
CA ARG A 105 2.41 -0.67 11.19
C ARG A 105 2.54 -2.20 11.28
N PRO A 106 1.50 -2.97 11.69
CA PRO A 106 1.61 -4.42 11.75
C PRO A 106 1.93 -5.07 10.40
N LEU A 107 1.48 -4.48 9.29
CA LEU A 107 1.84 -4.95 7.96
C LEU A 107 3.31 -4.67 7.67
N ALA A 108 3.75 -3.42 7.84
CA ALA A 108 5.12 -3.02 7.62
C ALA A 108 6.13 -3.82 8.47
N GLU A 109 5.79 -4.19 9.72
CA GLU A 109 6.61 -5.05 10.58
C GLU A 109 6.70 -6.51 10.10
N LYS A 110 5.69 -6.99 9.36
CA LYS A 110 5.67 -8.35 8.80
C LYS A 110 6.42 -8.51 7.48
N LEU A 111 6.72 -7.41 6.79
CA LEU A 111 7.40 -7.49 5.50
C LEU A 111 8.89 -7.71 5.71
N SER A 112 9.44 -8.69 5.02
CA SER A 112 10.88 -8.94 4.93
C SER A 112 11.52 -7.91 4.00
N TRP A 113 11.69 -6.68 4.46
CA TRP A 113 12.24 -5.58 3.64
C TRP A 113 13.65 -5.88 3.10
N GLU A 114 14.43 -6.76 3.74
CA GLU A 114 15.73 -7.19 3.20
C GLU A 114 15.59 -8.11 1.97
N GLU A 115 14.44 -8.77 1.79
CA GLU A 115 14.12 -9.64 0.66
C GLU A 115 13.54 -8.86 -0.54
N THR A 116 13.49 -7.51 -0.49
CA THR A 116 12.97 -6.68 -1.58
C THR A 116 13.69 -7.02 -2.90
N PRO A 117 12.96 -7.39 -3.97
CA PRO A 117 13.56 -7.64 -5.28
C PRO A 117 14.38 -6.43 -5.75
N ARG A 118 15.58 -6.68 -6.28
CA ARG A 118 16.41 -5.63 -6.87
C ARG A 118 16.05 -5.47 -8.34
N GLY A 119 15.86 -4.21 -8.77
CA GLY A 119 15.42 -3.89 -10.13
C GLY A 119 13.90 -4.03 -10.30
N GLY A 120 13.34 -3.27 -11.24
CA GLY A 120 11.88 -3.10 -11.39
C GLY A 120 11.36 -1.85 -10.68
N GLY A 121 10.07 -1.55 -10.85
CA GLY A 121 9.40 -0.45 -10.15
C GLY A 121 9.33 -0.71 -8.65
N GLU A 122 9.60 0.32 -7.86
CA GLU A 122 9.59 0.29 -6.39
C GLU A 122 8.23 -0.14 -5.80
N ASP A 123 7.15 0.29 -6.45
CA ASP A 123 5.76 -0.04 -6.17
C ASP A 123 5.41 -1.50 -6.51
N CYS A 124 5.94 -2.01 -7.62
CA CYS A 124 5.87 -3.44 -7.95
C CYS A 124 6.58 -4.29 -6.89
N ALA A 125 7.78 -3.89 -6.45
CA ALA A 125 8.53 -4.60 -5.43
C ALA A 125 7.80 -4.60 -4.07
N THR A 126 7.21 -3.48 -3.68
CA THR A 126 6.42 -3.36 -2.44
C THR A 126 5.15 -4.20 -2.51
N THR A 127 4.41 -4.15 -3.63
CA THR A 127 3.22 -4.98 -3.84
C THR A 127 3.58 -6.47 -3.77
N TRP A 128 4.67 -6.87 -4.42
CA TRP A 128 5.17 -8.24 -4.39
C TRP A 128 5.49 -8.69 -2.97
N LEU A 129 6.18 -7.86 -2.18
CA LEU A 129 6.50 -8.17 -0.78
C LEU A 129 5.25 -8.38 0.06
N VAL A 130 4.25 -7.51 -0.09
CA VAL A 130 2.99 -7.63 0.65
C VAL A 130 2.29 -8.95 0.33
N ILE A 131 2.19 -9.30 -0.95
CA ILE A 131 1.57 -10.54 -1.41
C ILE A 131 2.34 -11.75 -0.86
N HIS A 132 3.66 -11.78 -1.05
CA HIS A 132 4.49 -12.90 -0.64
C HIS A 132 4.50 -13.10 0.88
N ALA A 133 4.56 -12.01 1.66
CA ALA A 133 4.49 -12.08 3.11
C ALA A 133 3.13 -12.64 3.57
N SER A 134 2.03 -12.19 2.97
CA SER A 134 0.70 -12.65 3.35
C SER A 134 0.50 -14.14 3.09
N TRP A 135 0.96 -14.63 1.93
CA TRP A 135 0.95 -16.05 1.59
C TRP A 135 1.86 -16.88 2.49
N ARG A 136 3.10 -16.41 2.71
CA ARG A 136 4.10 -17.12 3.53
C ARG A 136 3.68 -17.23 4.99
N HIS A 137 3.02 -16.21 5.53
CA HIS A 137 2.70 -16.11 6.95
C HIS A 137 1.22 -16.31 7.28
N GLY A 138 0.37 -16.60 6.28
CA GLY A 138 -1.01 -16.99 6.53
C GLY A 138 -1.90 -15.85 7.04
N PHE A 139 -1.69 -14.61 6.60
CA PHE A 139 -2.52 -13.46 6.99
C PHE A 139 -3.16 -12.79 5.78
N CYS A 140 -4.17 -11.96 6.04
CA CYS A 140 -4.88 -11.25 4.98
C CYS A 140 -4.56 -9.76 5.03
N VAL A 141 -4.36 -9.17 3.87
CA VAL A 141 -4.16 -7.73 3.73
C VAL A 141 -5.46 -7.10 3.25
N VAL A 142 -5.92 -6.09 3.96
CA VAL A 142 -7.08 -5.29 3.59
C VAL A 142 -6.60 -4.15 2.68
N PRO A 143 -6.87 -4.22 1.37
CA PRO A 143 -6.65 -3.08 0.51
C PRO A 143 -7.67 -2.00 0.79
N ARG A 144 -7.26 -0.74 0.72
CA ARG A 144 -8.18 0.40 0.72
C ARG A 144 -7.84 1.33 -0.41
N ALA A 145 -8.75 1.42 -1.38
CA ALA A 145 -8.63 2.36 -2.47
C ALA A 145 -8.63 3.80 -1.93
N LEU A 146 -7.65 4.56 -2.38
CA LEU A 146 -7.49 5.96 -2.06
C LEU A 146 -6.85 6.69 -3.23
N ASP A 147 -7.60 7.62 -3.80
CA ASP A 147 -7.12 8.48 -4.87
C ASP A 147 -6.04 9.44 -4.39
N SER A 148 -5.22 9.86 -5.35
CA SER A 148 -4.28 10.96 -5.22
C SER A 148 -4.16 11.67 -6.57
N TRP A 149 -3.81 12.94 -6.52
CA TRP A 149 -3.56 13.72 -7.74
C TRP A 149 -2.08 13.62 -8.12
N HIS A 150 -1.77 13.43 -9.41
CA HIS A 150 -0.41 13.32 -9.91
C HIS A 150 -0.13 14.45 -10.92
N HIS A 151 0.99 15.13 -10.79
CA HIS A 151 1.39 16.17 -11.74
C HIS A 151 1.62 15.56 -13.13
N GLY A 152 0.91 16.06 -14.14
CA GLY A 152 0.95 15.53 -15.51
C GLY A 152 0.07 14.29 -15.77
N GLY A 153 -0.58 13.75 -14.75
CA GLY A 153 -1.60 12.71 -14.87
C GLY A 153 -3.02 13.28 -14.93
N LYS A 154 -3.97 12.52 -15.49
CA LYS A 154 -5.39 12.79 -15.24
C LYS A 154 -5.65 12.50 -13.76
N ALA A 155 -6.31 13.42 -13.05
CA ALA A 155 -6.86 13.11 -11.74
C ALA A 155 -7.75 11.86 -11.87
N SER A 156 -7.55 10.85 -11.03
CA SER A 156 -8.48 9.72 -10.93
C SER A 156 -9.81 10.14 -10.30
N ASP A 157 -9.81 11.28 -9.59
CA ASP A 157 -10.99 11.90 -8.99
C ASP A 157 -11.67 12.88 -9.96
N PRO A 158 -12.87 12.57 -10.48
CA PRO A 158 -13.61 13.46 -11.37
C PRO A 158 -14.05 14.76 -10.70
N ASP A 159 -14.18 14.79 -9.37
CA ASP A 159 -14.59 15.99 -8.64
C ASP A 159 -13.47 17.01 -8.55
N PHE A 160 -12.21 16.56 -8.56
CA PHE A 160 -11.04 17.44 -8.50
C PHE A 160 -10.84 18.25 -9.79
N ALA A 161 -11.32 17.74 -10.93
CA ALA A 161 -11.26 18.43 -12.22
C ALA A 161 -12.18 19.66 -12.30
N ASN A 162 -13.14 19.80 -11.38
CA ASN A 162 -14.14 20.89 -11.39
C ASN A 162 -13.78 22.08 -10.49
N HIS A 163 -12.66 22.01 -9.76
CA HIS A 163 -12.28 23.02 -8.75
C HIS A 163 -11.04 23.85 -9.11
N PHE A 164 -10.52 23.70 -10.33
CA PHE A 164 -9.40 24.48 -10.88
C PHE A 164 -9.66 24.95 -12.30
#